data_AF-A0A942W7B8-F1
#
_entry.id   AF-A0A942W7B8-F1
#
_cell.length_a   1.000
_cell.length_b   1.000
_cell.length_c   1.000
_cell.angle_alpha   90.00
_cell.angle_beta   90.00
_cell.angle_gamma   90.00
#
_symmetry.space_group_name_H-M   'P 1'
#
loop_
_entity.id
_entity.type
_entity.pdbx_description
1 polymer ?
#
loop_
_entity_poly.entity_id
_entity_poly.type
_entity_poly.pdbx_seq_one_letter_code
_entity_poly.pdbx_strand_id
1 'polypeptide(L)'
;MQEVKTKKYKGSLLLKIAVFSFAFFMVSMLVSQQILIGQKKAELAELEQALEEQQVVNDGLRYDLDAEDADSDEYAEKKARYELDYVKPGERVFYNVGGNN
;
A
#
# COMPACT_ATOMS: atom_id res chain seq x y z
N MET A 1 -69.28 43.22 6.83
CA MET A 1 -68.26 42.19 7.12
C MET A 1 -67.24 42.26 6.00
N GLN A 2 -65.98 42.61 6.31
CA GLN A 2 -64.91 42.67 5.30
C GLN A 2 -64.01 41.45 5.46
N GLU A 3 -63.92 40.63 4.42
CA GLU A 3 -63.04 39.47 4.38
C GLU A 3 -61.58 39.92 4.20
N VAL A 4 -60.75 39.63 5.20
CA VAL A 4 -59.30 39.81 5.11
C VAL A 4 -58.74 38.66 4.29
N LYS A 5 -58.49 38.89 3.00
CA LYS A 5 -57.80 37.93 2.13
C LYS A 5 -56.34 37.84 2.54
N THR A 6 -55.97 36.79 3.26
CA THR A 6 -54.58 36.49 3.59
C THR A 6 -53.83 36.07 2.31
N LYS A 7 -52.87 36.89 1.87
CA LYS A 7 -51.96 36.54 0.76
C LYS A 7 -51.18 35.28 1.14
N LYS A 8 -51.37 34.19 0.38
CA LYS A 8 -50.58 32.96 0.53
C LYS A 8 -49.09 33.29 0.34
N TYR A 9 -48.32 33.05 1.40
CA TYR A 9 -46.89 33.35 1.47
C TYR A 9 -46.10 32.49 0.47
N LYS A 10 -45.17 33.10 -0.29
CA LYS A 10 -44.23 32.43 -1.22
C LYS A 10 -43.11 31.64 -0.48
N GLY A 11 -43.42 31.04 0.66
CA GLY A 11 -42.44 30.36 1.53
C GLY A 11 -41.81 29.09 0.96
N SER A 12 -42.33 28.53 -0.14
CA SER A 12 -41.80 27.27 -0.71
C SER A 12 -40.60 27.45 -1.62
N LEU A 13 -40.38 28.63 -2.20
CA LEU A 13 -39.33 28.83 -3.20
C LEU A 13 -37.95 28.97 -2.55
N LEU A 14 -37.86 29.76 -1.47
CA LEU A 14 -36.65 29.86 -0.66
C LEU A 14 -36.31 28.53 0.01
N LEU A 15 -37.31 27.81 0.53
CA LEU A 15 -37.11 26.50 1.14
C LEU A 15 -36.57 25.48 0.12
N LYS A 16 -37.12 25.45 -1.10
CA LYS A 16 -36.62 24.57 -2.17
C LYS A 16 -35.19 24.91 -2.57
N ILE A 17 -34.84 26.19 -2.66
CA ILE A 17 -33.47 26.63 -2.94
C ILE A 17 -32.52 26.21 -1.83
N ALA A 18 -32.91 26.39 -0.56
CA ALA A 18 -32.11 26.00 0.60
C ALA A 18 -31.89 24.48 0.67
N VAL A 19 -32.92 23.68 0.38
CA VAL A 19 -32.80 22.21 0.32
C VAL A 19 -31.88 21.80 -0.84
N PHE A 20 -31.99 22.46 -1.99
CA PHE A 20 -31.14 22.16 -3.15
C PHE A 20 -29.67 22.50 -2.90
N SER A 21 -29.37 23.67 -2.31
CA SER A 21 -28.01 24.06 -1.96
C SER A 21 -27.41 23.13 -0.91
N PHE A 22 -28.20 22.72 0.09
CA PHE A 22 -27.77 21.75 1.09
C PHE A 22 -27.45 20.39 0.48
N ALA A 23 -28.31 19.90 -0.43
CA ALA A 23 -28.06 18.65 -1.14
C ALA A 23 -26.78 18.72 -1.98
N PHE A 24 -26.55 19.83 -2.69
CA PHE A 24 -25.33 20.03 -3.47
C PHE A 24 -24.07 20.05 -2.59
N PHE A 25 -24.13 20.73 -1.44
CA PHE A 25 -23.04 20.75 -0.46
C PHE A 25 -22.72 19.35 0.10
N MET A 26 -23.75 18.57 0.41
CA MET A 26 -23.54 17.19 0.88
C MET A 26 -22.87 16.33 -0.19
N VAL A 27 -23.27 16.45 -1.45
CA VAL A 27 -22.64 15.71 -2.55
C VAL A 27 -21.18 16.11 -2.73
N SER A 28 -20.86 17.41 -2.72
CA SER A 28 -19.47 17.87 -2.86
C SER A 28 -18.58 17.42 -1.69
N MET A 29 -19.12 17.41 -0.47
CA MET A 29 -18.44 16.88 0.71
C MET A 29 -18.15 15.38 0.58
N LEU A 30 -19.12 14.58 0.14
CA LEU A 30 -18.96 13.14 -0.05
C LEU A 30 -17.91 12.80 -1.12
N VAL A 31 -17.91 13.52 -2.25
CA VAL A 31 -16.88 13.36 -3.29
C VAL A 31 -15.49 13.67 -2.74
N SER A 32 -15.36 14.75 -1.97
CA SER A 32 -14.09 15.15 -1.37
C SER A 32 -13.57 14.09 -0.37
N GLN A 33 -14.47 13.50 0.42
CA GLN A 33 -14.14 12.38 1.30
C GLN A 33 -13.73 11.13 0.53
N GLN A 34 -14.39 10.80 -0.59
CA GLN A 34 -14.02 9.65 -1.43
C GLN A 34 -12.60 9.78 -1.99
N ILE A 35 -12.20 10.99 -2.41
CA ILE A 35 -10.83 11.25 -2.88
C ILE A 35 -9.81 11.06 -1.75
N LEU A 36 -10.08 11.62 -0.56
CA LEU A 36 -9.23 11.45 0.62
C LEU A 36 -9.07 9.98 1.03
N ILE A 37 -10.16 9.21 1.02
CA ILE A 37 -10.13 7.78 1.32
C ILE A 37 -9.29 7.04 0.28
N GLY A 38 -9.42 7.39 -1.01
CA GLY A 38 -8.60 6.82 -2.07
C GLY A 38 -7.11 7.07 -1.87
N GLN A 39 -6.75 8.33 -1.57
CA GLN A 39 -5.36 8.71 -1.28
C GLN A 39 -4.80 7.96 -0.07
N LYS A 40 -5.57 7.89 1.02
CA LYS A 40 -5.15 7.18 2.24
C LYS A 40 -4.96 5.67 2.02
N LYS A 41 -5.79 5.05 1.17
CA LYS A 41 -5.61 3.64 0.80
C LYS A 41 -4.36 3.43 -0.04
N ALA A 42 -4.06 4.33 -0.97
CA ALA A 42 -2.83 4.25 -1.77
C ALA A 42 -1.58 4.41 -0.90
N GLU A 43 -1.58 5.38 0.01
CA GLU A 43 -0.50 5.61 0.99
C GLU A 43 -0.29 4.39 1.90
N LEU A 44 -1.37 3.75 2.36
CA LEU A 44 -1.28 2.51 3.14
C LEU A 44 -0.68 1.37 2.33
N ALA A 45 -1.10 1.18 1.08
CA ALA A 45 -0.57 0.11 0.23
C ALA A 45 0.93 0.30 -0.06
N GLU A 46 1.36 1.55 -0.28
CA GLU A 46 2.78 1.88 -0.46
C GLU A 46 3.59 1.60 0.80
N LEU A 47 3.09 1.99 1.97
CA LEU A 47 3.73 1.73 3.25
C LEU A 47 3.79 0.24 3.59
N GLU A 48 2.73 -0.52 3.32
CA GLU A 48 2.69 -1.98 3.50
C GLU A 48 3.74 -2.66 2.60
N GLN A 49 3.83 -2.26 1.34
CA GLN A 49 4.83 -2.81 0.41
C GLN A 49 6.26 -2.49 0.86
N ALA A 50 6.53 -1.25 1.28
CA ALA A 50 7.83 -0.85 1.80
C ALA A 50 8.19 -1.61 3.08
N LEU A 51 7.20 -1.88 3.94
CA LEU A 51 7.40 -2.66 5.17
C LEU A 51 7.69 -4.13 4.88
N GLU A 52 6.98 -4.73 3.92
CA GLU A 52 7.24 -6.11 3.48
C GLU A 52 8.66 -6.23 2.90
N GLU A 53 9.07 -5.31 2.03
CA GLU A 53 10.43 -5.26 1.50
C GLU A 53 11.47 -5.14 2.61
N GLN A 54 11.22 -4.24 3.57
CA GLN A 54 12.12 -4.05 4.71
C GLN A 54 12.17 -5.28 5.63
N GLN A 55 11.05 -6.00 5.80
CA GLN A 55 11.03 -7.26 6.56
C GLN A 55 11.85 -8.33 5.86
N VAL A 56 11.72 -8.50 4.55
CA VAL A 56 12.52 -9.46 3.78
C VAL A 56 14.01 -9.16 3.92
N VAL A 57 14.40 -7.89 3.81
CA VAL A 57 15.80 -7.48 4.00
C VAL A 57 16.25 -7.74 5.45
N ASN A 58 15.41 -7.43 6.43
CA ASN A 58 15.74 -7.65 7.83
C ASN A 58 15.91 -9.13 8.16
N ASP A 59 15.02 -9.99 7.68
CA ASP A 59 15.09 -11.43 7.86
C ASP A 59 16.34 -12.02 7.18
N GLY A 60 16.71 -11.51 6.01
CA GLY A 60 17.96 -11.87 5.34
C GLY A 60 19.18 -11.50 6.18
N LEU A 61 19.24 -10.27 6.70
CA LEU A 61 20.33 -9.81 7.56
C LEU A 61 20.40 -10.60 8.87
N ARG A 62 19.25 -10.95 9.47
CA ARG A 62 19.21 -11.78 10.68
C ARG A 62 19.72 -13.19 10.41
N TYR A 63 19.32 -13.79 9.28
CA TYR A 63 19.85 -15.08 8.85
C TYR A 63 21.37 -15.01 8.67
N ASP A 64 21.89 -13.96 8.03
CA ASP A 64 23.33 -13.81 7.83
C ASP A 64 24.08 -13.59 9.15
N LEU A 65 23.53 -12.80 10.09
CA LEU A 65 24.10 -12.60 11.43
C LEU A 65 24.08 -13.89 12.28
N ASP A 66 22.96 -14.62 12.30
CA ASP A 66 22.85 -15.89 13.03
C ASP A 66 23.82 -16.95 12.46
N ALA A 67 24.07 -16.89 11.16
CA ALA A 67 25.06 -17.73 10.50
C ALA A 67 26.50 -17.30 10.84
N GLU A 68 26.76 -16.01 11.04
CA GLU A 68 28.08 -15.47 11.37
C GLU A 68 28.47 -15.68 12.86
N ASP A 69 27.51 -15.63 13.78
CA ASP A 69 27.71 -15.85 15.23
C ASP A 69 27.81 -17.35 15.60
N ALA A 70 27.34 -18.25 14.74
CA ALA A 70 27.48 -19.68 14.94
C ALA A 70 28.77 -20.17 14.27
N ASP A 71 29.56 -20.94 15.02
CA ASP A 71 30.66 -21.81 14.57
C ASP A 71 30.09 -22.96 13.69
N SER A 72 29.24 -22.59 12.73
CA SER A 72 28.31 -23.42 11.99
C SER A 72 28.91 -23.71 10.63
N ASP A 73 29.17 -24.99 10.37
CA ASP A 73 29.57 -25.50 9.05
C ASP A 73 28.67 -24.98 7.91
N GLU A 74 27.43 -24.59 8.20
CA GLU A 74 26.48 -24.02 7.23
C GLU A 74 26.89 -22.63 6.72
N TYR A 75 27.39 -21.74 7.59
CA TYR A 75 27.89 -20.41 7.17
C TYR A 75 29.16 -20.53 6.34
N ALA A 76 30.10 -21.38 6.78
CA ALA A 76 31.32 -21.68 6.05
C ALA A 76 31.01 -22.28 4.67
N GLU A 77 30.05 -23.21 4.58
CA GLU A 77 29.59 -23.77 3.31
C GLU A 77 28.92 -22.74 2.41
N LYS A 78 28.07 -21.85 2.96
CA LYS A 78 27.40 -20.78 2.20
C LYS A 78 28.42 -19.82 1.60
N LYS A 79 29.36 -19.32 2.41
CA LYS A 79 30.42 -18.42 1.96
C LYS A 79 31.30 -19.08 0.89
N ALA A 80 31.68 -20.33 1.12
CA ALA A 80 32.43 -21.12 0.15
C ALA A 80 31.70 -21.24 -1.20
N ARG A 81 30.39 -21.53 -1.19
CA ARG A 81 29.60 -21.69 -2.43
C ARG A 81 29.30 -20.37 -3.14
N TYR A 82 28.88 -19.33 -2.43
CA TYR A 82 28.41 -18.09 -3.05
C TYR A 82 29.50 -17.05 -3.31
N GLU A 83 30.50 -16.94 -2.43
CA GLU A 83 31.58 -15.96 -2.58
C GLU A 83 32.84 -16.55 -3.22
N LEU A 84 33.13 -17.83 -2.97
CA LEU A 84 34.37 -18.48 -3.43
C LEU A 84 34.15 -19.51 -4.55
N ASP A 85 32.91 -19.74 -4.99
CA ASP A 85 32.50 -20.72 -6.01
C ASP A 85 33.04 -22.15 -5.73
N TYR A 86 33.20 -22.50 -4.45
CA TYR A 86 33.62 -23.81 -4.01
C TYR A 86 32.44 -24.80 -4.02
N VAL A 87 32.77 -26.05 -4.34
CA VAL A 87 31.82 -27.17 -4.42
C VAL A 87 32.32 -28.35 -3.60
N LYS A 88 31.40 -29.15 -3.08
CA LYS A 88 31.80 -30.34 -2.30
C LYS A 88 32.52 -31.33 -3.22
N PRO A 89 33.53 -32.07 -2.70
CA PRO A 89 34.20 -33.09 -3.48
C PRO A 89 33.20 -34.11 -4.06
N GLY A 90 33.18 -34.27 -5.38
CA GLY A 90 32.28 -35.18 -6.10
C GLY A 90 30.93 -34.58 -6.52
N GLU A 91 30.65 -33.33 -6.18
CA GLU A 91 29.47 -32.60 -6.64
C GLU A 91 29.62 -32.17 -8.11
N ARG A 92 28.56 -32.33 -8.91
CA ARG A 92 28.53 -31.89 -10.31
C ARG A 92 27.67 -30.64 -10.42
N VAL A 93 28.28 -29.51 -10.78
CA VAL A 93 27.60 -28.24 -11.00
C VAL A 93 27.51 -27.96 -12.50
N PHE A 94 26.34 -27.51 -12.96
CA PHE A 94 26.08 -27.17 -14.35
C PHE A 94 25.93 -25.66 -14.47
N TYR A 95 26.80 -25.03 -15.25
CA TYR A 95 26.70 -23.61 -15.57
C TYR A 95 25.87 -23.44 -16.84
N ASN A 96 24.84 -22.60 -16.77
CA ASN A 96 24.05 -22.26 -17.95
C ASN A 96 24.80 -21.23 -18.79
N VAL A 97 25.56 -21.70 -19.78
CA VAL A 97 26.14 -20.88 -20.85
C VAL A 97 25.10 -20.66 -21.94
N GLY A 98 24.02 -19.97 -21.61
CA GLY A 98 22.99 -19.58 -22.57
C GLY A 98 23.59 -18.67 -23.62
N GLY A 99 23.94 -19.22 -24.78
CA GLY A 99 24.37 -18.47 -25.96
C GLY A 99 23.20 -17.63 -26.49
N ASN A 100 23.30 -16.33 -26.27
CA ASN A 100 22.38 -15.36 -26.86
C ASN A 100 22.69 -15.26 -28.37
N ASN A 101 21.87 -15.91 -29.20
CA ASN A 101 21.77 -15.59 -30.63
C ASN A 101 20.74 -14.48 -30.82
#